data_AF-A0ABD7P0F7-F1
#
_entry.id   AF-A0ABD7P0F7-F1
#
_cell.length_a   1.000
_cell.length_b   1.000
_cell.length_c   1.000
_cell.angle_alpha   90.00
_cell.angle_beta   90.00
_cell.angle_gamma   90.00
#
_symmetry.space_group_name_H-M   'P 1'
#
loop_
_entity.id
_entity.type
_entity.pdbx_description
1 polymer ?
#
loop_
_entity_poly.entity_id
_entity_poly.type
_entity_poly.pdbx_seq_one_letter_code
_entity_poly.pdbx_strand_id
1 'polypeptide(L)'
;MPLLFDREVIGPKTHAFVIGVGNYPFARAGQGVSAKLRAVPALPSAADSAKLVCNWLIENKDRLAAPLATLDVLISDPPATENRYPWVPAVHVDSATVSNVGTRGFAWYQRLSVQPGDVAFFYCCGHGASHLQQPVVFLEDLNSNPTNLWSHINLGELSYRLRKHQSISAAFLFSDACGEFIPQFELIKQAVPCPFYPDETESMFSVSRNQVSLLCAASENQLAYEGPDLAGSHLKFGRFTQTCLKGLSGSSARYSRGRWGVNSRDLQSDLKALRRIYFEHWGDKEPFDPYSAVTPSDLIPLVYPENFELPLVVSTDPPERMPYYDFAISERNEPAPPWLKNNATRAPGPWKTSVPPSINALYAIAIDGTDYFSQLFQPKEPLFEQWVSVP
;
A
#
# COMPACT_ATOMS: atom_id res chain seq x y z
N MET A 1 20.57 18.29 2.95
CA MET A 1 20.21 17.01 2.31
C MET A 1 18.85 17.22 1.65
N PRO A 2 18.72 17.13 0.30
CA PRO A 2 17.54 17.64 -0.41
C PRO A 2 16.33 16.71 -0.26
N LEU A 3 15.13 17.29 -0.28
CA LEU A 3 13.85 16.57 -0.41
C LEU A 3 13.65 16.18 -1.87
N LEU A 4 13.01 15.05 -2.15
CA LEU A 4 12.65 14.68 -3.53
C LEU A 4 11.55 15.60 -4.07
N PHE A 5 10.65 16.03 -3.19
CA PHE A 5 9.60 17.00 -3.47
C PHE A 5 9.48 17.97 -2.30
N ASP A 6 9.41 19.25 -2.60
CA ASP A 6 9.21 20.33 -1.62
C ASP A 6 8.39 21.43 -2.29
N ARG A 7 7.25 21.78 -1.68
CA ARG A 7 6.45 22.93 -2.10
C ARG A 7 5.81 23.61 -0.90
N GLU A 8 5.56 24.89 -1.08
CA GLU A 8 4.76 25.66 -0.13
C GLU A 8 3.28 25.24 -0.21
N VAL A 9 2.70 24.96 0.95
CA VAL A 9 1.26 24.68 1.12
C VAL A 9 0.77 25.51 2.30
N ILE A 10 -0.31 26.28 2.07
CA ILE A 10 -1.00 27.05 3.11
C ILE A 10 -2.04 26.13 3.76
N GLY A 11 -2.06 26.09 5.10
CA GLY A 11 -2.96 25.19 5.83
C GLY A 11 -2.40 23.76 5.97
N PRO A 12 -3.18 22.84 6.56
CA PRO A 12 -2.75 21.49 6.83
C PRO A 12 -2.14 20.81 5.60
N LYS A 13 -1.08 20.02 5.80
CA LYS A 13 -0.31 19.42 4.71
C LYS A 13 0.14 18.00 5.04
N THR A 14 0.41 17.23 3.99
CA THR A 14 1.00 15.90 4.12
C THR A 14 2.52 15.97 4.02
N HIS A 15 3.20 15.38 4.99
CA HIS A 15 4.64 15.15 4.96
C HIS A 15 4.88 13.64 4.77
N ALA A 16 5.51 13.26 3.66
CA ALA A 16 5.74 11.86 3.30
C ALA A 16 7.20 11.45 3.50
N PHE A 17 7.42 10.22 3.98
CA PHE A 17 8.74 9.59 4.07
C PHE A 17 8.70 8.18 3.49
N VAL A 18 9.50 7.93 2.46
CA VAL A 18 9.58 6.68 1.71
C VAL A 18 10.97 6.05 1.88
N ILE A 19 11.02 4.77 2.27
CA ILE A 19 12.25 4.01 2.46
C ILE A 19 12.20 2.72 1.63
N GLY A 20 13.12 2.54 0.69
CA GLY A 20 13.25 1.31 -0.10
C GLY A 20 14.61 0.65 0.09
N VAL A 21 14.65 -0.54 0.68
CA VAL A 21 15.91 -1.25 0.93
C VAL A 21 16.06 -2.44 -0.02
N GLY A 22 16.71 -2.21 -1.16
CA GLY A 22 16.98 -3.27 -2.15
C GLY A 22 18.39 -3.83 -2.11
N ASN A 23 19.32 -3.16 -1.43
CA ASN A 23 20.71 -3.56 -1.34
C ASN A 23 21.17 -3.73 0.11
N TYR A 24 21.98 -4.77 0.34
CA TYR A 24 22.53 -5.16 1.63
C TYR A 24 24.01 -5.55 1.46
N PRO A 25 24.92 -4.58 1.26
CA PRO A 25 26.32 -4.84 0.92
C PRO A 25 27.07 -5.67 1.96
N PHE A 26 26.76 -5.50 3.25
CA PHE A 26 27.40 -6.25 4.35
C PHE A 26 26.75 -7.62 4.59
N ALA A 27 25.69 -7.95 3.88
CA ALA A 27 25.00 -9.23 3.96
C ALA A 27 25.38 -10.17 2.78
N ARG A 28 26.52 -9.90 2.14
CA ARG A 28 27.07 -10.68 1.02
C ARG A 28 28.16 -11.65 1.48
N ALA A 29 28.41 -12.67 0.67
CA ALA A 29 29.54 -13.58 0.86
C ALA A 29 30.86 -12.81 1.01
N GLY A 30 31.63 -13.14 2.06
CA GLY A 30 32.89 -12.48 2.38
C GLY A 30 32.79 -11.06 2.98
N GLN A 31 31.57 -10.50 3.12
CA GLN A 31 31.34 -9.17 3.69
C GLN A 31 30.65 -9.25 5.06
N GLY A 32 30.72 -8.15 5.82
CA GLY A 32 30.05 -8.01 7.11
C GLY A 32 30.53 -8.95 8.22
N VAL A 33 29.94 -8.79 9.40
CA VAL A 33 30.47 -9.34 10.65
C VAL A 33 30.11 -10.81 10.82
N SER A 34 28.82 -11.15 10.76
CA SER A 34 28.31 -12.50 11.00
C SER A 34 28.18 -13.29 9.71
N ALA A 35 28.78 -14.48 9.67
CA ALA A 35 28.64 -15.40 8.55
C ALA A 35 27.19 -15.81 8.27
N LYS A 36 26.33 -15.80 9.30
CA LYS A 36 24.92 -16.22 9.19
C LYS A 36 24.08 -15.27 8.36
N LEU A 37 24.47 -14.00 8.26
CA LEU A 37 23.76 -12.97 7.51
C LEU A 37 24.35 -12.75 6.11
N ARG A 38 25.41 -13.48 5.73
CA ARG A 38 26.09 -13.32 4.43
C ARG A 38 25.33 -13.93 3.24
N ALA A 39 24.12 -14.43 3.47
CA ALA A 39 23.26 -15.06 2.48
C ALA A 39 22.01 -14.23 2.16
N VAL A 40 21.85 -13.04 2.71
CA VAL A 40 20.68 -12.20 2.44
C VAL A 40 20.77 -11.67 1.00
N PRO A 41 19.81 -12.00 0.12
CA PRO A 41 19.87 -11.62 -1.28
C PRO A 41 19.54 -10.13 -1.48
N ALA A 42 19.91 -9.60 -2.64
CA ALA A 42 19.43 -8.29 -3.06
C ALA A 42 17.93 -8.39 -3.26
N LEU A 43 17.22 -7.27 -3.10
CA LEU A 43 15.80 -7.18 -3.38
C LEU A 43 15.53 -5.96 -4.28
N PRO A 44 15.93 -6.00 -5.57
CA PRO A 44 15.75 -4.86 -6.49
C PRO A 44 14.29 -4.37 -6.57
N SER A 45 13.34 -5.29 -6.43
CA SER A 45 11.91 -4.99 -6.39
C SER A 45 11.50 -4.09 -5.22
N ALA A 46 12.20 -4.12 -4.08
CA ALA A 46 11.95 -3.19 -2.99
C ALA A 46 12.38 -1.76 -3.37
N ALA A 47 13.57 -1.60 -3.95
CA ALA A 47 13.99 -0.29 -4.46
C ALA A 47 13.01 0.22 -5.53
N ASP A 48 12.55 -0.63 -6.43
CA ASP A 48 11.60 -0.27 -7.49
C ASP A 48 10.19 0.02 -6.95
N SER A 49 9.75 -0.65 -5.89
CA SER A 49 8.47 -0.38 -5.21
C SER A 49 8.47 0.99 -4.53
N ALA A 50 9.57 1.37 -3.87
CA ALA A 50 9.71 2.69 -3.28
C ALA A 50 9.66 3.81 -4.33
N LYS A 51 10.29 3.62 -5.49
CA LYS A 51 10.21 4.56 -6.62
C LYS A 51 8.79 4.70 -7.15
N LEU A 52 8.08 3.57 -7.28
CA LEU A 52 6.68 3.55 -7.70
C LEU A 52 5.78 4.33 -6.73
N VAL A 53 5.98 4.18 -5.41
CA VAL A 53 5.27 4.96 -4.38
C VAL A 53 5.60 6.45 -4.47
N CYS A 54 6.87 6.82 -4.72
CA CYS A 54 7.25 8.22 -4.91
C CYS A 54 6.50 8.87 -6.08
N ASN A 55 6.45 8.19 -7.23
CA ASN A 55 5.71 8.67 -8.40
C ASN A 55 4.22 8.83 -8.09
N TRP A 56 3.61 7.81 -7.46
CA TRP A 56 2.21 7.88 -7.05
C TRP A 56 1.92 9.07 -6.12
N LEU A 57 2.77 9.33 -5.12
CA LEU A 57 2.61 10.47 -4.22
C LEU A 57 2.66 11.81 -4.96
N ILE A 58 3.58 11.98 -5.91
CA ILE A 58 3.73 13.21 -6.69
C ILE A 58 2.55 13.41 -7.66
N GLU A 59 2.07 12.34 -8.29
CA GLU A 59 0.88 12.34 -9.16
C GLU A 59 -0.42 12.62 -8.39
N ASN A 60 -0.46 12.26 -7.10
CA ASN A 60 -1.62 12.44 -6.21
C ASN A 60 -1.42 13.59 -5.22
N LYS A 61 -0.40 14.45 -5.41
CA LYS A 61 0.00 15.49 -4.45
C LYS A 61 -1.14 16.40 -3.96
N ASP A 62 -2.15 16.66 -4.78
CA ASP A 62 -3.28 17.53 -4.45
C ASP A 62 -4.53 16.78 -3.97
N ARG A 63 -4.47 15.44 -4.00
CA ARG A 63 -5.61 14.55 -3.76
C ARG A 63 -5.49 13.78 -2.45
N LEU A 64 -4.38 13.92 -1.72
CA LEU A 64 -4.22 13.31 -0.39
C LEU A 64 -5.14 13.99 0.65
N ALA A 65 -5.23 13.40 1.85
CA ALA A 65 -6.03 13.89 2.98
C ALA A 65 -5.77 15.38 3.28
N ALA A 66 -4.51 15.78 3.14
CA ALA A 66 -4.04 17.13 3.02
C ALA A 66 -3.02 17.20 1.86
N PRO A 67 -2.87 18.30 1.11
CA PRO A 67 -1.94 18.35 -0.01
C PRO A 67 -0.51 17.99 0.40
N LEU A 68 0.19 17.18 -0.39
CA LEU A 68 1.59 16.82 -0.19
C LEU A 68 2.44 18.09 -0.20
N ALA A 69 3.19 18.35 0.87
CA ALA A 69 4.14 19.46 0.94
C ALA A 69 5.58 18.98 0.77
N THR A 70 5.96 17.90 1.44
CA THR A 70 7.32 17.35 1.38
C THR A 70 7.35 15.85 1.17
N LEU A 71 8.39 15.38 0.47
CA LEU A 71 8.70 13.95 0.30
C LEU A 71 10.18 13.71 0.58
N ASP A 72 10.46 13.05 1.70
CA ASP A 72 11.76 12.46 2.01
C ASP A 72 11.85 11.06 1.42
N VAL A 73 13.02 10.73 0.87
CA VAL A 73 13.24 9.45 0.20
C VAL A 73 14.63 8.92 0.54
N LEU A 74 14.69 7.67 0.95
CA LEU A 74 15.91 6.88 1.09
C LEU A 74 15.77 5.59 0.30
N ILE A 75 16.66 5.34 -0.65
CA ILE A 75 16.60 4.12 -1.47
C ILE A 75 17.99 3.51 -1.58
N SER A 76 18.15 2.34 -0.98
CA SER A 76 19.32 1.47 -1.15
C SER A 76 19.16 0.66 -2.43
N ASP A 77 19.44 1.29 -3.55
CA ASP A 77 19.27 0.69 -4.87
C ASP A 77 20.45 -0.25 -5.18
N PRO A 78 20.24 -1.55 -5.44
CA PRO A 78 21.33 -2.40 -5.93
C PRO A 78 21.76 -1.94 -7.32
N PRO A 79 23.01 -2.23 -7.75
CA PRO A 79 23.50 -1.87 -9.07
C PRO A 79 22.50 -2.23 -10.19
N ALA A 80 22.37 -1.34 -11.17
CA ALA A 80 21.41 -1.50 -12.25
C ALA A 80 21.64 -2.83 -13.00
N THR A 81 20.61 -3.66 -13.02
CA THR A 81 20.50 -4.82 -13.91
C THR A 81 19.54 -4.48 -15.05
N GLU A 82 19.35 -5.40 -15.99
CA GLU A 82 18.19 -5.32 -16.90
C GLU A 82 16.88 -5.38 -16.10
N ASN A 83 15.78 -4.89 -16.68
CA ASN A 83 14.42 -4.97 -16.13
C ASN A 83 14.20 -4.22 -14.80
N ARG A 84 14.71 -2.99 -14.71
CA ARG A 84 14.50 -2.10 -13.57
C ARG A 84 13.44 -1.05 -13.89
N TYR A 85 12.70 -0.63 -12.87
CA TYR A 85 11.70 0.43 -13.03
C TYR A 85 12.38 1.75 -13.46
N PRO A 86 11.98 2.35 -14.59
CA PRO A 86 12.60 3.57 -15.08
C PRO A 86 12.26 4.74 -14.16
N TRP A 87 13.27 5.23 -13.44
CA TRP A 87 13.10 6.31 -12.50
C TRP A 87 14.36 7.16 -12.44
N VAL A 88 14.18 8.46 -12.72
CA VAL A 88 15.25 9.44 -12.67
C VAL A 88 14.83 10.49 -11.66
N PRO A 89 15.38 10.47 -10.43
CA PRO A 89 15.00 11.46 -9.45
C PRO A 89 15.56 12.83 -9.86
N ALA A 90 14.79 13.88 -9.57
CA ALA A 90 15.24 15.26 -9.83
C ALA A 90 16.43 15.68 -8.95
N VAL A 91 16.67 14.95 -7.85
CA VAL A 91 17.74 15.19 -6.88
C VAL A 91 18.41 13.87 -6.49
N HIS A 92 19.59 13.94 -5.88
CA HIS A 92 20.23 12.77 -5.30
C HIS A 92 19.38 12.15 -4.19
N VAL A 93 19.31 10.81 -4.17
CA VAL A 93 18.59 10.02 -3.18
C VAL A 93 19.62 9.20 -2.42
N ASP A 94 19.67 9.43 -1.10
CA ASP A 94 20.62 8.76 -0.24
C ASP A 94 20.18 7.31 0.05
N SER A 95 21.16 6.46 0.38
CA SER A 95 20.95 5.09 0.86
C SER A 95 20.22 5.01 2.21
N ALA A 96 19.44 3.96 2.43
CA ALA A 96 18.72 3.70 3.69
C ALA A 96 19.60 3.02 4.76
N THR A 97 20.63 3.73 5.23
CA THR A 97 21.45 3.33 6.39
C THR A 97 20.84 3.80 7.71
N VAL A 98 21.22 3.23 8.86
CA VAL A 98 20.75 3.69 10.19
C VAL A 98 20.97 5.19 10.38
N SER A 99 22.12 5.71 9.94
CA SER A 99 22.46 7.14 10.08
C SER A 99 21.58 8.04 9.21
N ASN A 100 21.38 7.69 7.94
CA ASN A 100 20.56 8.47 7.02
C ASN A 100 19.09 8.41 7.42
N VAL A 101 18.63 7.22 7.78
CA VAL A 101 17.30 6.99 8.32
C VAL A 101 17.10 7.88 9.54
N GLY A 102 18.01 7.82 10.53
CA GLY A 102 18.00 8.68 11.74
C GLY A 102 17.86 10.17 11.44
N THR A 103 18.74 10.67 10.56
CA THR A 103 18.80 12.09 10.22
C THR A 103 17.55 12.55 9.46
N ARG A 104 17.12 11.81 8.44
CA ARG A 104 15.96 12.16 7.60
C ARG A 104 14.64 12.00 8.34
N GLY A 105 14.50 10.90 9.10
CA GLY A 105 13.31 10.65 9.88
C GLY A 105 13.11 11.68 10.98
N PHE A 106 14.20 12.14 11.64
CA PHE A 106 14.10 13.23 12.61
C PHE A 106 13.65 14.54 11.95
N ALA A 107 14.23 14.89 10.79
CA ALA A 107 13.81 16.08 10.05
C ALA A 107 12.33 15.99 9.58
N TRP A 108 11.88 14.82 9.15
CA TRP A 108 10.49 14.56 8.79
C TRP A 108 9.55 14.70 9.98
N TYR A 109 9.93 14.12 11.12
CA TYR A 109 9.19 14.26 12.37
C TYR A 109 9.07 15.73 12.81
N GLN A 110 10.18 16.50 12.77
CA GLN A 110 10.16 17.92 13.10
C GLN A 110 9.18 18.72 12.24
N ARG A 111 9.05 18.40 10.94
CA ARG A 111 8.06 19.05 10.06
C ARG A 111 6.64 18.80 10.52
N LEU A 112 6.31 17.56 10.90
CA LEU A 112 4.98 17.21 11.44
C LEU A 112 4.63 17.99 12.71
N SER A 113 5.62 18.44 13.48
CA SER A 113 5.41 19.18 14.73
C SER A 113 5.14 20.67 14.53
N VAL A 114 5.34 21.22 13.33
CA VAL A 114 5.23 22.68 13.08
C VAL A 114 3.78 23.13 13.03
N GLN A 115 2.93 22.42 12.30
CA GLN A 115 1.60 22.90 11.97
C GLN A 115 0.50 21.94 12.43
N PRO A 116 -0.47 22.42 13.24
CA PRO A 116 -1.61 21.60 13.63
C PRO A 116 -2.43 21.14 12.43
N GLY A 117 -2.80 19.86 12.44
CA GLY A 117 -3.60 19.23 11.40
C GLY A 117 -2.78 18.56 10.29
N ASP A 118 -1.45 18.60 10.36
CA ASP A 118 -0.61 17.91 9.38
C ASP A 118 -0.84 16.40 9.38
N VAL A 119 -0.57 15.79 8.23
CA VAL A 119 -0.77 14.36 7.99
C VAL A 119 0.58 13.70 7.75
N ALA A 120 0.82 12.60 8.45
CA ALA A 120 1.99 11.76 8.23
C ALA A 120 1.69 10.68 7.20
N PHE A 121 2.54 10.57 6.17
CA PHE A 121 2.57 9.40 5.28
C PHE A 121 3.92 8.71 5.43
N PHE A 122 3.93 7.41 5.70
CA PHE A 122 5.15 6.63 5.79
C PHE A 122 5.03 5.35 4.98
N TYR A 123 6.04 5.06 4.17
CA TYR A 123 6.14 3.80 3.45
C TYR A 123 7.55 3.23 3.60
N CYS A 124 7.64 1.94 3.89
CA CYS A 124 8.91 1.23 3.83
C CYS A 124 8.77 -0.14 3.15
N CYS A 125 9.82 -0.57 2.47
CA CYS A 125 9.89 -1.92 1.92
C CYS A 125 11.32 -2.45 1.90
N GLY A 126 11.46 -3.78 1.98
CA GLY A 126 12.75 -4.47 2.03
C GLY A 126 12.62 -5.85 2.66
N HIS A 127 13.74 -6.46 3.02
CA HIS A 127 13.71 -7.61 3.92
C HIS A 127 13.21 -7.18 5.30
N GLY A 128 12.42 -8.02 5.94
CA GLY A 128 11.84 -7.74 7.25
C GLY A 128 11.68 -8.99 8.08
N ALA A 129 11.29 -8.77 9.32
CA ALA A 129 10.99 -9.82 10.28
C ALA A 129 9.85 -9.34 11.19
N SER A 130 9.30 -10.27 11.96
CA SER A 130 8.47 -9.95 13.11
C SER A 130 9.07 -10.57 14.36
N HIS A 131 9.11 -9.79 15.44
CA HIS A 131 9.52 -10.28 16.75
C HIS A 131 8.59 -9.71 17.81
N LEU A 132 7.94 -10.58 18.60
CA LEU A 132 6.95 -10.17 19.61
C LEU A 132 5.84 -9.30 19.00
N GLN A 133 5.36 -9.68 17.82
CA GLN A 133 4.35 -8.94 17.05
C GLN A 133 4.78 -7.50 16.64
N GLN A 134 6.07 -7.17 16.72
CA GLN A 134 6.63 -5.91 16.22
C GLN A 134 7.19 -6.13 14.81
N PRO A 135 6.53 -5.59 13.76
CA PRO A 135 7.06 -5.67 12.41
C PRO A 135 8.28 -4.74 12.26
N VAL A 136 9.32 -5.25 11.61
CA VAL A 136 10.55 -4.51 11.34
C VAL A 136 10.97 -4.63 9.88
N VAL A 137 11.69 -3.63 9.39
CA VAL A 137 12.38 -3.65 8.09
C VAL A 137 13.87 -3.47 8.32
N PHE A 138 14.69 -4.35 7.72
CA PHE A 138 16.14 -4.27 7.79
C PHE A 138 16.69 -3.20 6.86
N LEU A 139 17.71 -2.50 7.35
CA LEU A 139 18.38 -1.39 6.66
C LEU A 139 19.63 -1.86 5.90
N GLU A 140 20.16 -1.01 5.02
CA GLU A 140 21.28 -1.36 4.12
C GLU A 140 22.51 -1.89 4.87
N ASP A 141 22.78 -1.28 6.02
CA ASP A 141 23.92 -1.58 6.88
C ASP A 141 23.67 -2.78 7.82
N LEU A 142 22.66 -3.60 7.54
CA LEU A 142 22.49 -4.94 8.12
C LEU A 142 23.81 -5.71 8.07
N ASN A 143 24.20 -6.31 9.19
CA ASN A 143 25.46 -7.05 9.36
C ASN A 143 26.76 -6.22 9.28
N SER A 144 26.69 -4.89 9.33
CA SER A 144 27.89 -4.02 9.29
C SER A 144 28.60 -3.88 10.65
N ASN A 145 27.85 -3.95 11.76
CA ASN A 145 28.34 -3.58 13.08
C ASN A 145 28.34 -4.78 14.06
N PRO A 146 29.46 -5.10 14.74
CA PRO A 146 29.52 -6.21 15.68
C PRO A 146 28.67 -6.03 16.94
N THR A 147 28.30 -4.81 17.32
CA THR A 147 27.45 -4.55 18.50
C THR A 147 25.97 -4.54 18.16
N ASN A 148 25.62 -4.36 16.88
CA ASN A 148 24.27 -4.45 16.37
C ASN A 148 24.29 -5.06 14.96
N LEU A 149 24.10 -6.37 14.88
CA LEU A 149 24.08 -7.09 13.60
C LEU A 149 22.82 -6.79 12.79
N TRP A 150 21.75 -6.36 13.45
CA TRP A 150 20.40 -6.30 12.91
C TRP A 150 19.94 -4.86 12.74
N SER A 151 20.60 -4.05 11.92
CA SER A 151 20.11 -2.71 11.62
C SER A 151 18.68 -2.74 11.07
N HIS A 152 17.73 -2.10 11.77
CA HIS A 152 16.31 -2.14 11.40
C HIS A 152 15.54 -0.89 11.84
N ILE A 153 14.35 -0.73 11.26
CA ILE A 153 13.31 0.19 11.75
C ILE A 153 12.23 -0.63 12.45
N ASN A 154 11.83 -0.22 13.66
CA ASN A 154 10.66 -0.78 14.35
C ASN A 154 9.40 0.02 14.00
N LEU A 155 8.49 -0.60 13.27
CA LEU A 155 7.29 0.07 12.75
C LEU A 155 6.15 0.14 13.75
N GLY A 156 6.07 -0.84 14.67
CA GLY A 156 5.10 -0.82 15.75
C GLY A 156 5.36 0.35 16.70
N GLU A 157 6.63 0.58 17.05
CA GLU A 157 7.04 1.72 17.87
C GLU A 157 6.85 3.05 17.14
N LEU A 158 7.24 3.17 15.86
CA LEU A 158 6.97 4.36 15.06
C LEU A 158 5.46 4.71 15.07
N SER A 159 4.61 3.69 14.86
CA SER A 159 3.16 3.87 14.89
C SER A 159 2.64 4.27 16.27
N TYR A 160 3.19 3.69 17.33
CA TYR A 160 2.86 4.06 18.71
C TYR A 160 3.22 5.51 19.01
N ARG A 161 4.37 5.98 18.55
CA ARG A 161 4.80 7.36 18.75
C ARG A 161 3.97 8.35 17.94
N LEU A 162 3.64 8.05 16.68
CA LEU A 162 2.73 8.88 15.88
C LEU A 162 1.32 8.98 16.52
N ARG A 163 0.84 7.93 17.20
CA ARG A 163 -0.41 8.01 17.97
C ARG A 163 -0.33 9.03 19.10
N LYS A 164 0.85 9.28 19.67
CA LYS A 164 1.05 10.22 20.79
C LYS A 164 1.40 11.64 20.32
N HIS A 165 1.72 11.80 19.04
CA HIS A 165 2.01 13.10 18.45
C HIS A 165 0.78 14.02 18.35
N GLN A 166 0.81 15.14 19.07
CA GLN A 166 -0.37 15.99 19.25
C GLN A 166 -0.67 16.91 18.07
N SER A 167 0.30 17.25 17.22
CA SER A 167 0.07 18.21 16.12
C SER A 167 -0.57 17.56 14.89
N ILE A 168 -0.45 16.24 14.71
CA ILE A 168 -0.97 15.58 13.50
C ILE A 168 -2.46 15.25 13.62
N SER A 169 -3.17 15.29 12.49
CA SER A 169 -4.57 14.82 12.42
C SER A 169 -4.68 13.35 12.09
N ALA A 170 -3.71 12.79 11.36
CA ALA A 170 -3.68 11.39 10.95
C ALA A 170 -2.27 10.92 10.59
N ALA A 171 -2.05 9.61 10.65
CA ALA A 171 -0.85 8.98 10.11
C ALA A 171 -1.19 7.68 9.37
N PHE A 172 -0.69 7.57 8.14
CA PHE A 172 -0.89 6.41 7.28
C PHE A 172 0.45 5.74 7.01
N LEU A 173 0.64 4.52 7.54
CA LEU A 173 1.87 3.75 7.42
C LEU A 173 1.63 2.46 6.63
N PHE A 174 2.58 2.15 5.75
CA PHE A 174 2.58 0.97 4.90
C PHE A 174 3.94 0.28 4.95
N SER A 175 3.94 -1.05 5.08
CA SER A 175 5.15 -1.87 5.08
C SER A 175 5.06 -3.05 4.12
N ASP A 176 5.93 -3.06 3.10
CA ASP A 176 6.10 -4.19 2.20
C ASP A 176 7.36 -4.99 2.55
N ALA A 177 7.21 -5.89 3.54
CA ALA A 177 8.29 -6.74 4.03
C ALA A 177 7.72 -8.02 4.66
N CYS A 178 8.55 -9.07 4.73
CA CYS A 178 8.19 -10.31 5.41
C CYS A 178 8.01 -10.09 6.93
N GLY A 179 7.16 -10.90 7.55
CA GLY A 179 7.03 -11.02 9.00
C GLY A 179 7.71 -12.29 9.53
N GLU A 180 8.74 -12.79 8.83
CA GLU A 180 9.41 -14.05 9.15
C GLU A 180 9.95 -14.02 10.59
N PHE A 181 9.76 -15.13 11.31
CA PHE A 181 10.41 -15.32 12.61
C PHE A 181 11.85 -15.75 12.41
N ILE A 182 12.77 -14.92 12.86
CA ILE A 182 14.20 -15.20 12.82
C ILE A 182 14.65 -15.49 14.25
N PRO A 183 14.98 -16.75 14.62
CA PRO A 183 15.26 -17.13 16.02
C PRO A 183 16.40 -16.38 16.71
N GLN A 184 17.28 -15.76 15.92
CA GLN A 184 18.49 -15.07 16.37
C GLN A 184 18.38 -13.55 16.22
N PHE A 185 17.25 -13.08 15.68
CA PHE A 185 16.94 -11.66 15.62
C PHE A 185 16.50 -11.22 17.01
N GLU A 186 17.15 -10.18 17.52
CA GLU A 186 16.73 -9.48 18.71
C GLU A 186 16.41 -8.04 18.32
N LEU A 187 15.32 -7.50 18.88
CA LEU A 187 15.09 -6.07 18.84
C LEU A 187 16.26 -5.36 19.54
N ILE A 188 16.69 -4.22 19.00
CA ILE A 188 17.79 -3.45 19.56
C ILE A 188 17.43 -3.06 21.00
N LYS A 189 18.23 -3.47 21.98
CA LYS A 189 18.01 -3.24 23.41
C LYS A 189 18.30 -1.79 23.86
N GLN A 190 18.84 -0.94 22.98
CA GLN A 190 19.28 0.42 23.29
C GLN A 190 18.13 1.43 23.30
N ALA A 191 18.28 2.44 24.18
CA ALA A 191 17.25 3.32 24.73
C ALA A 191 16.55 4.31 23.78
N VAL A 192 16.74 4.24 22.45
CA VAL A 192 16.05 5.14 21.50
C VAL A 192 15.16 4.30 20.59
N PRO A 193 13.89 4.08 20.96
CA PRO A 193 13.03 3.05 20.34
C PRO A 193 12.65 3.31 18.87
N CYS A 194 12.93 4.49 18.35
CA CYS A 194 12.87 4.82 16.93
C CYS A 194 13.86 5.98 16.74
N PRO A 195 14.86 5.90 15.83
CA PRO A 195 15.98 6.85 15.80
C PRO A 195 15.60 8.31 15.49
N PHE A 196 14.30 8.64 15.38
CA PHE A 196 13.76 9.96 15.05
C PHE A 196 13.00 10.63 16.20
N TYR A 197 12.84 9.96 17.35
CA TYR A 197 12.07 10.52 18.47
C TYR A 197 13.01 10.96 19.60
N PRO A 198 12.91 12.21 20.09
CA PRO A 198 13.62 12.62 21.30
C PRO A 198 13.03 11.93 22.53
N ASP A 199 13.91 11.43 23.42
CA ASP A 199 13.57 10.56 24.56
C ASP A 199 12.60 11.17 25.60
N GLU A 200 12.37 12.48 25.60
CA GLU A 200 11.88 13.17 26.82
C GLU A 200 10.54 13.93 26.71
N THR A 201 9.84 13.94 25.58
CA THR A 201 8.80 15.00 25.38
C THR A 201 7.33 14.58 25.45
N GLU A 202 6.98 13.30 25.39
CA GLU A 202 5.57 12.89 25.40
C GLU A 202 5.23 12.05 26.63
N SER A 203 4.47 12.66 27.55
CA SER A 203 3.89 11.97 28.70
C SER A 203 3.21 10.67 28.27
N MET A 204 3.44 9.57 28.99
CA MET A 204 2.72 8.31 28.78
C MET A 204 1.19 8.48 28.84
N PHE A 205 0.73 9.52 29.54
CA PHE A 205 -0.68 9.90 29.69
C PHE A 205 -1.20 10.88 28.63
N SER A 206 -0.40 11.21 27.62
CA SER A 206 -0.88 12.02 26.49
C SER A 206 -2.01 11.31 25.75
N VAL A 207 -2.99 12.11 25.30
CA VAL A 207 -4.16 11.63 24.57
C VAL A 207 -3.69 10.95 23.29
N SER A 208 -4.08 9.69 23.11
CA SER A 208 -3.79 8.96 21.88
C SER A 208 -4.69 9.46 20.76
N ARG A 209 -4.11 9.74 19.60
CA ARG A 209 -4.82 9.93 18.35
C ARG A 209 -5.37 8.58 17.88
N ASN A 210 -6.59 8.61 17.38
CA ASN A 210 -7.32 7.43 16.89
C ASN A 210 -7.20 7.24 15.37
N GLN A 211 -6.45 8.13 14.71
CA GLN A 211 -6.32 8.25 13.25
C GLN A 211 -4.96 7.76 12.73
N VAL A 212 -4.35 6.76 13.38
CA VAL A 212 -3.09 6.15 12.95
C VAL A 212 -3.36 4.74 12.44
N SER A 213 -2.83 4.40 11.27
CA SER A 213 -2.93 3.06 10.68
C SER A 213 -1.57 2.53 10.27
N LEU A 214 -1.32 1.24 10.48
CA LEU A 214 -0.16 0.52 9.94
C LEU A 214 -0.66 -0.73 9.22
N LEU A 215 -0.53 -0.73 7.90
CA LEU A 215 -0.82 -1.86 7.04
C LEU A 215 0.49 -2.53 6.62
N CYS A 216 0.55 -3.84 6.77
CA CYS A 216 1.73 -4.64 6.48
C CYS A 216 1.41 -5.76 5.49
N ALA A 217 2.38 -6.08 4.63
CA ALA A 217 2.27 -7.13 3.62
C ALA A 217 2.11 -8.54 4.20
N ALA A 218 2.72 -8.81 5.36
CA ALA A 218 2.76 -10.13 5.97
C ALA A 218 2.79 -10.05 7.50
N SER A 219 1.96 -10.87 8.17
CA SER A 219 1.96 -11.02 9.63
C SER A 219 3.14 -11.85 10.14
N GLU A 220 3.26 -11.98 11.45
CA GLU A 220 4.25 -12.86 12.08
C GLU A 220 4.18 -14.28 11.50
N ASN A 221 5.36 -14.84 11.18
CA ASN A 221 5.55 -16.12 10.50
C ASN A 221 5.06 -16.19 9.03
N GLN A 222 4.76 -15.06 8.39
CA GLN A 222 4.36 -15.02 6.99
C GLN A 222 5.41 -14.31 6.11
N LEU A 223 5.45 -14.70 4.84
CA LEU A 223 6.30 -14.08 3.83
C LEU A 223 5.51 -13.03 3.03
N ALA A 224 6.22 -12.00 2.60
CA ALA A 224 5.75 -11.08 1.57
C ALA A 224 6.41 -11.46 0.23
N TYR A 225 5.67 -11.30 -0.87
CA TYR A 225 6.09 -11.77 -2.19
C TYR A 225 6.16 -10.61 -3.18
N GLU A 226 7.10 -10.71 -4.12
CA GLU A 226 7.15 -9.86 -5.31
C GLU A 226 6.34 -10.49 -6.47
N GLY A 227 5.92 -9.66 -7.41
CA GLY A 227 5.19 -10.11 -8.59
C GLY A 227 5.35 -9.14 -9.75
N PRO A 228 5.21 -9.62 -11.01
CA PRO A 228 5.22 -8.74 -12.16
C PRO A 228 3.99 -7.83 -12.16
N ASP A 229 4.14 -6.59 -12.62
CA ASP A 229 3.04 -5.62 -12.70
C ASP A 229 1.96 -6.01 -13.69
N LEU A 230 2.37 -6.57 -14.82
CA LEU A 230 1.48 -7.07 -15.87
C LEU A 230 1.86 -8.51 -16.24
N ALA A 231 0.90 -9.25 -16.79
CA ALA A 231 1.16 -10.56 -17.35
C ALA A 231 2.27 -10.49 -18.42
N GLY A 232 3.33 -11.26 -18.23
CA GLY A 232 4.50 -11.27 -19.13
C GLY A 232 5.51 -10.13 -18.91
N SER A 233 5.27 -9.22 -17.96
CA SER A 233 6.24 -8.18 -17.63
C SER A 233 7.47 -8.75 -16.93
N HIS A 234 8.62 -8.13 -17.20
CA HIS A 234 9.88 -8.41 -16.52
C HIS A 234 10.10 -7.50 -15.30
N LEU A 235 9.34 -6.41 -15.17
CA LEU A 235 9.40 -5.54 -14.00
C LEU A 235 8.69 -6.21 -12.84
N LYS A 236 9.33 -6.23 -11.68
CA LYS A 236 8.77 -6.78 -10.45
C LYS A 236 8.74 -5.75 -9.34
N PHE A 237 7.64 -5.76 -8.59
CA PHE A 237 7.45 -4.95 -7.40
C PHE A 237 6.88 -5.83 -6.29
N GLY A 238 6.88 -5.33 -5.05
CA GLY A 238 6.16 -5.98 -3.95
C GLY A 238 4.66 -6.06 -4.27
N ARG A 239 4.06 -7.25 -4.11
CA ARG A 239 2.63 -7.47 -4.44
C ARG A 239 1.72 -6.62 -3.58
N PHE A 240 2.10 -6.42 -2.32
CA PHE A 240 1.37 -5.56 -1.40
C PHE A 240 1.38 -4.13 -1.89
N THR A 241 2.55 -3.59 -2.25
CA THR A 241 2.68 -2.24 -2.80
C THR A 241 1.79 -2.04 -4.03
N GLN A 242 1.86 -2.94 -5.00
CA GLN A 242 1.05 -2.85 -6.23
C GLN A 242 -0.45 -2.85 -5.93
N THR A 243 -0.89 -3.73 -5.03
CA THR A 243 -2.30 -3.85 -4.66
C THR A 243 -2.79 -2.65 -3.86
N CYS A 244 -1.97 -2.13 -2.94
CA CYS A 244 -2.26 -0.91 -2.20
C CYS A 244 -2.40 0.29 -3.14
N LEU A 245 -1.46 0.48 -4.07
CA LEU A 245 -1.53 1.58 -5.03
C LEU A 245 -2.75 1.46 -5.96
N LYS A 246 -3.14 0.24 -6.35
CA LYS A 246 -4.38 0.01 -7.11
C LYS A 246 -5.63 0.43 -6.32
N GLY A 247 -5.71 0.07 -5.04
CA GLY A 247 -6.82 0.48 -4.16
C GLY A 247 -6.84 1.99 -3.92
N LEU A 248 -5.69 2.58 -3.58
CA LEU A 248 -5.53 4.02 -3.34
C LEU A 248 -5.80 4.86 -4.60
N SER A 249 -5.58 4.32 -5.80
CA SER A 249 -5.91 4.98 -7.07
C SER A 249 -7.41 4.95 -7.40
N GLY A 250 -8.25 4.44 -6.49
CA GLY A 250 -9.70 4.57 -6.55
C GLY A 250 -10.46 3.25 -6.59
N SER A 251 -9.79 2.11 -6.78
CA SER A 251 -10.47 0.81 -6.77
C SER A 251 -10.93 0.36 -5.38
N SER A 252 -10.57 1.08 -4.31
CA SER A 252 -11.12 0.94 -2.95
C SER A 252 -11.96 2.14 -2.50
N ALA A 253 -12.29 3.06 -3.41
CA ALA A 253 -12.98 4.29 -3.04
C ALA A 253 -14.42 4.03 -2.65
N ARG A 254 -14.90 4.73 -1.63
CA ARG A 254 -16.32 4.73 -1.23
C ARG A 254 -16.86 6.14 -1.16
N TYR A 255 -18.13 6.29 -1.53
CA TYR A 255 -18.85 7.55 -1.36
C TYR A 255 -19.32 7.67 0.08
N SER A 256 -18.77 8.64 0.81
CA SER A 256 -19.15 8.92 2.19
C SER A 256 -19.09 10.41 2.45
N ARG A 257 -20.03 10.92 3.26
CA ARG A 257 -20.10 12.35 3.64
C ARG A 257 -20.01 13.32 2.45
N GLY A 258 -20.60 12.95 1.32
CA GLY A 258 -20.67 13.81 0.13
C GLY A 258 -19.44 13.77 -0.78
N ARG A 259 -18.47 12.86 -0.55
CA ARG A 259 -17.24 12.78 -1.36
C ARG A 259 -16.75 11.35 -1.51
N TRP A 260 -16.02 11.08 -2.58
CA TRP A 260 -15.32 9.80 -2.80
C TRP A 260 -13.98 9.82 -2.08
N GLY A 261 -13.69 8.79 -1.28
CA GLY A 261 -12.39 8.67 -0.63
C GLY A 261 -12.01 7.23 -0.33
N VAL A 262 -10.70 7.00 -0.17
CA VAL A 262 -10.15 5.71 0.27
C VAL A 262 -9.59 5.87 1.66
N ASN A 263 -10.15 5.16 2.66
CA ASN A 263 -9.56 5.09 4.00
C ASN A 263 -8.80 3.76 4.18
N SER A 264 -7.96 3.69 5.22
CA SER A 264 -7.08 2.54 5.45
C SER A 264 -7.82 1.24 5.80
N ARG A 265 -8.97 1.32 6.47
CA ARG A 265 -9.75 0.12 6.87
C ARG A 265 -10.38 -0.54 5.65
N ASP A 266 -11.04 0.27 4.83
CA ASP A 266 -11.68 -0.20 3.61
C ASP A 266 -10.64 -0.72 2.62
N LEU A 267 -9.53 0.01 2.45
CA LEU A 267 -8.41 -0.45 1.64
C LEU A 267 -7.95 -1.84 2.08
N GLN A 268 -7.70 -2.06 3.39
CA GLN A 268 -7.25 -3.35 3.91
C GLN A 268 -8.25 -4.48 3.64
N SER A 269 -9.55 -4.20 3.80
CA SER A 269 -10.62 -5.18 3.55
C SER A 269 -10.69 -5.58 2.07
N ASP A 270 -10.39 -4.64 1.17
CA ASP A 270 -10.46 -4.83 -0.28
C ASP A 270 -9.21 -5.52 -0.88
N LEU A 271 -8.04 -5.47 -0.22
CA LEU A 271 -6.76 -5.89 -0.81
C LEU A 271 -6.80 -7.30 -1.43
N LYS A 272 -7.40 -8.29 -0.76
CA LYS A 272 -7.48 -9.67 -1.29
C LYS A 272 -8.32 -9.75 -2.56
N ALA A 273 -9.44 -9.03 -2.60
CA ALA A 273 -10.30 -8.99 -3.78
C ALA A 273 -9.62 -8.24 -4.93
N LEU A 274 -8.96 -7.11 -4.65
CA LEU A 274 -8.17 -6.38 -5.63
C LEU A 274 -7.06 -7.24 -6.24
N ARG A 275 -6.33 -8.01 -5.42
CA ARG A 275 -5.34 -8.99 -5.91
C ARG A 275 -5.97 -9.99 -6.88
N ARG A 276 -7.13 -10.56 -6.54
CA ARG A 276 -7.81 -11.57 -7.39
C ARG A 276 -8.34 -11.01 -8.71
N ILE A 277 -8.67 -9.72 -8.74
CA ILE A 277 -9.27 -9.07 -9.91
C ILE A 277 -8.20 -8.51 -10.84
N TYR A 278 -7.20 -7.80 -10.30
CA TYR A 278 -6.24 -7.04 -11.09
C TYR A 278 -4.89 -7.74 -11.26
N PHE A 279 -4.62 -8.76 -10.44
CA PHE A 279 -3.31 -9.43 -10.39
C PHE A 279 -3.45 -10.96 -10.41
N GLU A 280 -4.44 -11.46 -11.17
CA GLU A 280 -4.71 -12.89 -11.35
C GLU A 280 -3.51 -13.65 -11.92
N HIS A 281 -2.69 -12.98 -12.74
CA HIS A 281 -1.48 -13.55 -13.36
C HIS A 281 -0.39 -13.96 -12.36
N TRP A 282 -0.48 -13.55 -11.10
CA TRP A 282 0.42 -14.06 -10.05
C TRP A 282 0.15 -15.52 -9.69
N GLY A 283 -1.06 -16.02 -9.95
CA GLY A 283 -1.48 -17.38 -9.59
C GLY A 283 -1.54 -17.62 -8.08
N ASP A 284 -2.19 -18.71 -7.66
CA ASP A 284 -2.59 -18.91 -6.25
C ASP A 284 -1.59 -19.71 -5.40
N LYS A 285 -0.35 -19.90 -5.89
CA LYS A 285 0.66 -20.70 -5.17
C LYS A 285 1.24 -19.99 -3.95
N GLU A 286 1.30 -18.66 -3.98
CA GLU A 286 1.88 -17.85 -2.91
C GLU A 286 0.76 -17.07 -2.21
N PRO A 287 0.67 -17.14 -0.87
CA PRO A 287 -0.38 -16.47 -0.14
C PRO A 287 -0.26 -14.94 -0.25
N PHE A 288 -1.41 -14.28 -0.14
CA PHE A 288 -1.52 -12.83 -0.11
C PHE A 288 -2.44 -12.43 1.04
N ASP A 289 -1.85 -12.29 2.23
CA ASP A 289 -2.57 -12.09 3.49
C ASP A 289 -2.07 -10.83 4.23
N PRO A 290 -2.27 -9.64 3.65
CA PRO A 290 -1.92 -8.39 4.31
C PRO A 290 -2.78 -8.17 5.57
N TYR A 291 -2.20 -7.52 6.57
CA TYR A 291 -2.84 -7.31 7.86
C TYR A 291 -2.63 -5.89 8.40
N SER A 292 -3.52 -5.48 9.31
CA SER A 292 -3.39 -4.23 10.05
C SER A 292 -2.65 -4.49 11.37
N ALA A 293 -1.39 -4.08 11.47
CA ALA A 293 -0.67 -4.07 12.75
C ALA A 293 -1.21 -2.98 13.68
N VAL A 294 -1.75 -1.91 13.10
CA VAL A 294 -2.46 -0.85 13.80
C VAL A 294 -3.71 -0.49 13.01
N THR A 295 -4.87 -0.55 13.67
CA THR A 295 -6.15 -0.14 13.08
C THR A 295 -6.60 1.19 13.67
N PRO A 296 -6.98 2.18 12.84
CA PRO A 296 -7.54 3.43 13.33
C PRO A 296 -9.00 3.22 13.77
N SER A 297 -9.40 3.92 14.82
CA SER A 297 -10.80 3.96 15.25
C SER A 297 -11.59 4.95 14.39
N ASP A 298 -10.97 6.08 14.03
CA ASP A 298 -11.59 7.13 13.23
C ASP A 298 -11.15 7.02 11.76
N LEU A 299 -12.14 6.89 10.88
CA LEU A 299 -11.91 6.66 9.45
C LEU A 299 -11.79 7.99 8.70
N ILE A 300 -10.55 8.42 8.47
CA ILE A 300 -10.23 9.54 7.59
C ILE A 300 -9.74 8.99 6.24
N PRO A 301 -10.30 9.45 5.10
CA PRO A 301 -9.75 9.11 3.79
C PRO A 301 -8.30 9.61 3.65
N LEU A 302 -7.41 8.72 3.22
CA LEU A 302 -6.02 9.05 2.88
C LEU A 302 -5.95 9.82 1.57
N VAL A 303 -6.81 9.49 0.61
CA VAL A 303 -6.82 10.06 -0.74
C VAL A 303 -8.27 10.20 -1.24
N TYR A 304 -8.50 11.24 -2.02
CA TYR A 304 -9.72 11.58 -2.75
C TYR A 304 -9.45 11.37 -4.24
N PRO A 305 -9.64 10.16 -4.77
CA PRO A 305 -9.30 9.84 -6.15
C PRO A 305 -10.24 10.54 -7.13
N GLU A 306 -9.76 10.72 -8.35
CA GLU A 306 -10.48 11.30 -9.50
C GLU A 306 -10.25 10.40 -10.71
N ASN A 307 -11.16 10.44 -11.70
CA ASN A 307 -11.04 9.66 -12.94
C ASN A 307 -10.76 8.16 -12.71
N PHE A 308 -11.44 7.57 -11.73
CA PHE A 308 -11.28 6.16 -11.36
C PHE A 308 -12.50 5.33 -11.76
N GLU A 309 -12.33 4.01 -11.78
CA GLU A 309 -13.44 3.06 -11.87
C GLU A 309 -13.43 2.14 -10.65
N LEU A 310 -14.63 1.71 -10.24
CA LEU A 310 -14.84 0.75 -9.17
C LEU A 310 -14.89 -0.66 -9.76
N PRO A 311 -14.23 -1.66 -9.12
CA PRO A 311 -14.32 -3.04 -9.56
C PRO A 311 -15.75 -3.56 -9.36
N LEU A 312 -16.21 -4.33 -10.34
CA LEU A 312 -17.50 -5.00 -10.35
C LEU A 312 -17.31 -6.44 -10.81
N VAL A 313 -17.77 -7.40 -10.02
CA VAL A 313 -17.76 -8.82 -10.38
C VAL A 313 -19.19 -9.31 -10.48
N VAL A 314 -19.62 -9.67 -11.68
CA VAL A 314 -20.99 -10.11 -11.97
C VAL A 314 -21.05 -11.61 -12.16
N SER A 315 -22.03 -12.25 -11.53
CA SER A 315 -22.33 -13.67 -11.66
C SER A 315 -23.83 -13.90 -11.83
N THR A 316 -24.24 -15.01 -12.45
CA THR A 316 -25.63 -15.48 -12.38
C THR A 316 -25.89 -16.17 -11.04
N ASP A 317 -27.11 -16.09 -10.54
CA ASP A 317 -27.61 -16.98 -9.50
C ASP A 317 -28.64 -17.94 -10.12
N PRO A 318 -28.32 -19.25 -10.25
CA PRO A 318 -27.12 -19.92 -9.75
C PRO A 318 -25.90 -19.77 -10.70
N PRO A 319 -24.64 -19.92 -10.21
CA PRO A 319 -23.42 -19.62 -10.99
C PRO A 319 -23.23 -20.49 -12.25
N GLU A 320 -23.77 -21.70 -12.29
CA GLU A 320 -23.61 -22.62 -13.43
C GLU A 320 -24.33 -22.12 -14.68
N ARG A 321 -25.18 -21.10 -14.54
CA ARG A 321 -25.90 -20.46 -15.64
C ARG A 321 -25.07 -19.42 -16.39
N MET A 322 -23.87 -19.06 -15.91
CA MET A 322 -22.98 -18.08 -16.55
C MET A 322 -22.79 -18.27 -18.07
N PRO A 323 -22.56 -19.50 -18.59
CA PRO A 323 -22.36 -19.71 -20.04
C PRO A 323 -23.59 -19.51 -20.93
N TYR A 324 -24.77 -19.30 -20.35
CA TYR A 324 -25.99 -19.15 -21.14
C TYR A 324 -26.28 -17.69 -21.52
N TYR A 325 -25.64 -16.73 -20.84
CA TYR A 325 -25.98 -15.32 -20.96
C TYR A 325 -24.81 -14.46 -21.44
N ASP A 326 -25.14 -13.48 -22.28
CA ASP A 326 -24.30 -12.31 -22.49
C ASP A 326 -24.56 -11.30 -21.35
N PHE A 327 -23.59 -10.45 -21.02
CA PHE A 327 -23.73 -9.48 -19.94
C PHE A 327 -23.56 -8.04 -20.41
N ALA A 328 -24.34 -7.14 -19.81
CA ALA A 328 -24.20 -5.71 -19.99
C ALA A 328 -24.38 -4.95 -18.67
N ILE A 329 -23.69 -3.82 -18.54
CA ILE A 329 -23.94 -2.82 -17.51
C ILE A 329 -24.58 -1.60 -18.17
N SER A 330 -25.71 -1.15 -17.63
CA SER A 330 -26.51 -0.06 -18.22
C SER A 330 -27.09 0.88 -17.16
N GLU A 331 -27.38 2.12 -17.56
CA GLU A 331 -28.18 3.05 -16.76
C GLU A 331 -29.69 2.74 -16.84
N ARG A 332 -30.09 1.93 -17.83
CA ARG A 332 -31.48 1.59 -18.11
C ARG A 332 -31.71 0.10 -17.92
N ASN A 333 -32.90 -0.26 -17.50
CA ASN A 333 -33.32 -1.65 -17.42
C ASN A 333 -33.79 -2.18 -18.79
N GLU A 334 -32.88 -2.23 -19.76
CA GLU A 334 -33.19 -2.61 -21.14
C GLU A 334 -32.02 -3.41 -21.73
N PRO A 335 -32.27 -4.50 -22.48
CA PRO A 335 -31.21 -5.31 -23.11
C PRO A 335 -30.71 -4.68 -24.41
N ALA A 336 -30.57 -3.35 -24.43
CA ALA A 336 -30.23 -2.58 -25.63
C ALA A 336 -29.22 -1.47 -25.30
N PRO A 337 -28.35 -1.09 -26.26
CA PRO A 337 -27.39 -0.02 -26.08
C PRO A 337 -28.08 1.36 -25.92
N PRO A 338 -27.39 2.36 -25.35
CA PRO A 338 -25.98 2.36 -24.99
C PRO A 338 -25.69 1.63 -23.67
N TRP A 339 -24.69 0.76 -23.69
CA TRP A 339 -24.15 0.08 -22.50
C TRP A 339 -22.88 0.79 -22.02
N LEU A 340 -22.67 0.80 -20.70
CA LEU A 340 -21.43 1.29 -20.10
C LEU A 340 -20.30 0.26 -20.28
N LYS A 341 -20.62 -1.03 -20.14
CA LYS A 341 -19.73 -2.17 -20.37
C LYS A 341 -20.56 -3.34 -20.90
N ASN A 342 -19.96 -4.22 -21.69
CA ASN A 342 -20.60 -5.45 -22.15
C ASN A 342 -19.60 -6.60 -22.30
N ASN A 343 -20.11 -7.83 -22.25
CA ASN A 343 -19.35 -9.06 -22.38
C ASN A 343 -20.21 -10.14 -23.06
N ALA A 344 -19.83 -10.52 -24.29
CA ALA A 344 -20.51 -11.55 -25.08
C ALA A 344 -19.73 -12.88 -25.14
N THR A 345 -18.80 -13.10 -24.21
CA THR A 345 -17.92 -14.30 -24.24
C THR A 345 -18.61 -15.57 -23.75
N ARG A 346 -19.69 -15.44 -22.96
CA ARG A 346 -20.39 -16.56 -22.32
C ARG A 346 -19.44 -17.51 -21.56
N ALA A 347 -18.44 -16.94 -20.89
CA ALA A 347 -17.49 -17.70 -20.10
C ALA A 347 -18.16 -18.29 -18.84
N PRO A 348 -17.73 -19.48 -18.36
CA PRO A 348 -18.31 -20.13 -17.19
C PRO A 348 -17.98 -19.48 -15.84
N GLY A 349 -17.01 -18.57 -15.79
CA GLY A 349 -16.60 -17.88 -14.57
C GLY A 349 -17.21 -16.49 -14.44
N PRO A 350 -17.21 -15.90 -13.22
CA PRO A 350 -17.69 -14.54 -12.98
C PRO A 350 -17.09 -13.51 -13.94
N TRP A 351 -17.92 -12.59 -14.41
CA TRP A 351 -17.46 -11.48 -15.23
C TRP A 351 -16.84 -10.40 -14.36
N LYS A 352 -15.51 -10.34 -14.35
CA LYS A 352 -14.72 -9.30 -13.69
C LYS A 352 -14.61 -8.09 -14.61
N THR A 353 -15.13 -6.94 -14.18
CA THR A 353 -15.08 -5.68 -14.92
C THR A 353 -14.95 -4.50 -13.96
N SER A 354 -15.09 -3.28 -14.48
CA SER A 354 -15.07 -2.05 -13.72
C SER A 354 -16.09 -1.06 -14.28
N VAL A 355 -16.59 -0.18 -13.42
CA VAL A 355 -17.63 0.81 -13.76
C VAL A 355 -17.27 2.19 -13.20
N PRO A 356 -17.69 3.29 -13.85
CA PRO A 356 -17.56 4.62 -13.28
C PRO A 356 -18.27 4.71 -11.92
N PRO A 357 -17.69 5.40 -10.93
CA PRO A 357 -18.34 5.64 -9.65
C PRO A 357 -19.60 6.50 -9.83
N SER A 358 -20.69 6.15 -9.16
CA SER A 358 -21.94 6.89 -9.27
C SER A 358 -22.79 6.77 -8.01
N ILE A 359 -23.49 7.87 -7.68
CA ILE A 359 -24.54 7.85 -6.66
C ILE A 359 -25.90 7.44 -7.23
N ASN A 360 -26.01 7.26 -8.55
CA ASN A 360 -27.20 6.74 -9.20
C ASN A 360 -27.07 5.21 -9.35
N ALA A 361 -28.21 4.53 -9.34
CA ALA A 361 -28.23 3.09 -9.55
C ALA A 361 -27.99 2.74 -11.02
N LEU A 362 -27.39 1.58 -11.25
CA LEU A 362 -27.14 0.96 -12.54
C LEU A 362 -27.76 -0.44 -12.56
N TYR A 363 -27.83 -1.05 -13.74
CA TYR A 363 -28.32 -2.40 -13.95
C TYR A 363 -27.20 -3.30 -14.46
N ALA A 364 -27.03 -4.45 -13.81
CA ALA A 364 -26.30 -5.58 -14.38
C ALA A 364 -27.32 -6.49 -15.06
N ILE A 365 -27.16 -6.73 -16.36
CA ILE A 365 -28.15 -7.39 -17.21
C ILE A 365 -27.53 -8.66 -17.78
N ALA A 366 -28.21 -9.80 -17.59
CA ALA A 366 -27.95 -11.06 -18.25
C ALA A 366 -28.93 -11.21 -19.43
N ILE A 367 -28.42 -11.45 -20.63
CA ILE A 367 -29.16 -11.41 -21.90
C ILE A 367 -29.10 -12.77 -22.58
N ASP A 368 -30.26 -13.32 -22.95
CA ASP A 368 -30.36 -14.51 -23.80
C ASP A 368 -31.34 -14.24 -24.95
N GLY A 369 -30.80 -13.84 -26.10
CA GLY A 369 -31.61 -13.49 -27.26
C GLY A 369 -32.53 -12.29 -26.99
N THR A 370 -33.84 -12.52 -26.93
CA THR A 370 -34.84 -11.49 -26.63
C THR A 370 -35.21 -11.40 -25.15
N ASP A 371 -34.87 -12.43 -24.36
CA ASP A 371 -35.14 -12.47 -22.93
C ASP A 371 -33.95 -11.88 -22.16
N TYR A 372 -34.24 -11.26 -21.02
CA TYR A 372 -33.21 -10.72 -20.15
C TYR A 372 -33.63 -10.70 -18.69
N PHE A 373 -32.62 -10.73 -17.82
CA PHE A 373 -32.74 -10.62 -16.37
C PHE A 373 -31.83 -9.51 -15.89
N SER A 374 -32.28 -8.72 -14.94
CA SER A 374 -31.54 -7.55 -14.48
C SER A 374 -31.47 -7.49 -12.97
N GLN A 375 -30.33 -7.10 -12.43
CA GLN A 375 -30.17 -6.73 -11.05
C GLN A 375 -29.76 -5.26 -10.93
N LEU A 376 -30.52 -4.51 -10.13
CA LEU A 376 -30.16 -3.14 -9.77
C LEU A 376 -29.01 -3.16 -8.76
N PHE A 377 -28.01 -2.31 -8.98
CA PHE A 377 -26.91 -2.07 -8.04
C PHE A 377 -26.51 -0.60 -8.03
N GLN A 378 -25.68 -0.20 -7.06
CA GLN A 378 -25.22 1.18 -6.95
C GLN A 378 -23.71 1.19 -6.77
N PRO A 379 -22.93 1.73 -7.73
CA PRO A 379 -21.47 1.75 -7.65
C PRO A 379 -20.99 2.89 -6.73
N LYS A 380 -21.40 2.86 -5.46
CA LYS A 380 -20.93 3.71 -4.35
C LYS A 380 -19.70 3.18 -3.64
N GLU A 381 -19.34 1.95 -3.95
CA GLU A 381 -18.22 1.21 -3.41
C GLU A 381 -17.84 0.07 -4.37
N PRO A 382 -16.66 -0.57 -4.18
CA PRO A 382 -16.31 -1.81 -4.85
C PRO A 382 -17.38 -2.89 -4.65
N LEU A 383 -17.81 -3.53 -5.74
CA LEU A 383 -18.81 -4.60 -5.72
C LEU A 383 -18.16 -5.89 -6.19
N PHE A 384 -17.54 -6.61 -5.25
CA PHE A 384 -16.80 -7.83 -5.53
C PHE A 384 -17.70 -9.06 -5.75
N GLU A 385 -19.00 -8.93 -5.48
CA GLU A 385 -20.00 -9.98 -5.68
C GLU A 385 -21.33 -9.32 -6.05
N GLN A 386 -21.70 -9.39 -7.33
CA GLN A 386 -22.98 -8.92 -7.85
C GLN A 386 -23.70 -10.06 -8.57
N TRP A 387 -24.84 -10.47 -8.03
CA TRP A 387 -25.61 -11.60 -8.55
C TRP A 387 -26.78 -11.12 -9.41
N VAL A 388 -26.99 -11.75 -10.57
CA VAL A 388 -28.19 -11.59 -11.40
C VAL A 388 -28.97 -12.89 -11.33
N SER A 389 -30.13 -12.90 -10.68
CA SER A 389 -30.98 -14.09 -10.59
C SER A 389 -31.56 -14.43 -11.96
N VAL A 390 -31.37 -15.67 -12.37
CA VAL A 390 -31.84 -16.21 -13.65
C VAL A 390 -32.56 -17.55 -13.44
N PRO A 391 -33.43 -18.00 -14.36
CA PRO A 391 -34.15 -19.28 -14.27
C PRO A 391 -33.25 -20.52 -14.36
#